data_AF-A0A4Q3YKS2-F1
#
_entry.id   AF-A0A4Q3YKS2-F1
#
_cell.length_a   1.000
_cell.length_b   1.000
_cell.length_c   1.000
_cell.angle_alpha   90.00
_cell.angle_beta   90.00
_cell.angle_gamma   90.00
#
_symmetry.space_group_name_H-M   'P 1'
#
loop_
_entity.id
_entity.type
_entity.pdbx_description
1 polymer ?
#
loop_
_entity_poly.entity_id
_entity_poly.type
_entity_poly.pdbx_seq_one_letter_code
_entity_poly.pdbx_strand_id
1 'polypeptide(L)'
;MTLFKKGTSLDQLVSSAVFVIGICCTSEGALSSKMADVDYVSKVQAELNYLYERVQKSGLSKTVRVLLVYTPLASKAELVEAFDSRLKGLQ
;
A
#
# COMPACT_ATOMS: atom_id res chain seq x y z
N MET A 1 -6.42 -4.81 25.24
CA MET A 1 -6.01 -3.64 24.43
C MET A 1 -5.29 -2.64 25.31
N THR A 2 -3.96 -2.66 25.30
CA THR A 2 -3.10 -1.83 26.17
C THR A 2 -2.53 -0.61 25.43
N LEU A 3 -2.65 -0.58 24.10
CA LEU A 3 -2.03 0.39 23.21
C LEU A 3 -2.53 1.83 23.43
N PHE A 4 -3.81 2.00 23.75
CA PHE A 4 -4.47 3.30 23.91
C PHE A 4 -4.77 3.67 25.37
N LYS A 5 -4.07 3.06 26.33
CA LYS A 5 -4.22 3.42 27.74
C LYS A 5 -3.41 4.68 28.04
N LYS A 6 -3.97 5.58 28.85
CA LYS A 6 -3.22 6.72 29.41
C LYS A 6 -2.00 6.18 30.18
N GLY A 7 -0.82 6.73 29.90
CA GLY A 7 0.44 6.34 30.55
C GLY A 7 1.28 5.30 29.80
N THR A 8 0.82 4.77 28.66
CA THR A 8 1.68 3.94 27.79
C THR A 8 2.82 4.78 27.22
N SER A 9 4.07 4.30 27.34
CA SER A 9 5.23 5.02 26.80
C SER A 9 5.18 5.05 25.27
N LEU A 10 5.79 6.08 24.67
CA LEU A 10 5.89 6.20 23.21
C LEU A 10 6.60 4.96 22.60
N ASP A 11 7.62 4.43 23.28
CA ASP A 11 8.35 3.24 22.83
C ASP A 11 7.46 1.98 22.82
N GLN A 12 6.59 1.80 23.82
CA GLN A 12 5.62 0.70 23.84
C GLN A 12 4.57 0.86 22.74
N LEU A 13 4.15 2.10 22.47
CA LEU A 13 3.23 2.40 21.37
C LEU A 13 3.87 2.04 20.02
N VAL A 14 5.09 2.51 19.76
CA VAL A 14 5.80 2.31 18.49
C VAL A 14 6.14 0.83 18.25
N SER A 15 6.62 0.12 19.28
CA SER A 15 6.95 -1.32 19.17
C SER A 15 5.73 -2.23 18.98
N SER A 16 4.55 -1.77 19.38
CA SER A 16 3.29 -2.53 19.28
C SER A 16 2.42 -2.11 18.08
N ALA A 17 2.70 -0.96 17.49
CA ALA A 17 1.96 -0.44 16.35
C ALA A 17 2.30 -1.20 15.06
N VAL A 18 1.27 -1.40 14.23
CA VAL A 18 1.41 -1.87 12.86
C VAL A 18 1.14 -0.68 11.94
N PHE A 19 2.12 -0.36 11.11
CA PHE A 19 2.04 0.71 10.13
C PHE A 19 1.64 0.11 8.79
N VAL A 20 0.43 0.42 8.34
CA VAL A 20 -0.06 -0.01 7.02
C VAL A 20 0.42 0.98 5.98
N ILE A 21 1.20 0.51 5.01
CA ILE A 21 1.69 1.30 3.88
C ILE A 21 0.87 0.91 2.66
N GLY A 22 -0.06 1.79 2.27
CA GLY A 22 -0.81 1.66 1.03
C GLY A 22 -0.02 2.22 -0.15
N ILE A 23 0.20 1.40 -1.18
CA ILE A 23 0.86 1.82 -2.42
C ILE A 23 -0.12 1.62 -3.59
N CYS A 24 -0.54 2.75 -4.15
CA CYS A 24 -1.33 2.80 -5.37
C CYS A 24 -0.48 3.44 -6.48
N CYS A 25 -0.09 2.66 -7.48
CA CYS A 25 0.70 3.15 -8.60
C CYS A 25 0.22 2.56 -9.92
N THR A 26 0.59 3.24 -11.01
CA THR A 26 0.43 2.68 -12.34
C THR A 26 1.24 1.38 -12.44
N SER A 27 0.57 0.30 -12.83
CA SER A 27 1.09 -1.06 -12.97
C SER A 27 1.04 -1.45 -14.44
N GLU A 28 2.14 -2.01 -14.95
CA GLU A 28 2.19 -2.48 -16.33
C GLU A 28 1.29 -3.72 -16.50
N GLY A 29 1.23 -4.57 -15.46
CA GLY A 29 0.29 -5.68 -15.38
C GLY A 29 -1.16 -5.21 -15.49
N ALA A 30 -1.56 -4.23 -14.67
CA ALA A 30 -2.92 -3.69 -14.71
C ALA A 30 -3.25 -2.93 -16.00
N LEU A 31 -2.26 -2.31 -16.65
CA LEU A 31 -2.46 -1.60 -17.91
C LEU A 31 -2.64 -2.57 -19.09
N SER A 32 -1.88 -3.66 -19.12
CA SER A 32 -1.86 -4.60 -20.27
C SER A 32 -2.92 -5.69 -20.20
N SER A 33 -3.46 -5.98 -19.02
CA SER A 33 -4.41 -7.07 -18.80
C SER A 33 -5.86 -6.59 -18.75
N LYS A 34 -6.74 -7.28 -19.48
CA LYS A 34 -8.20 -7.04 -19.44
C LYS A 34 -8.93 -7.92 -18.43
N MET A 35 -8.25 -8.92 -17.88
CA MET A 35 -8.75 -9.86 -16.90
C MET A 35 -7.62 -10.31 -15.98
N ALA A 36 -7.97 -10.79 -14.79
CA ALA A 36 -7.01 -11.31 -13.83
C ALA A 36 -6.57 -12.75 -14.17
N ASP A 37 -5.94 -12.91 -15.33
CA ASP A 37 -5.36 -14.18 -15.76
C ASP A 37 -4.00 -14.47 -15.08
N VAL A 38 -3.40 -15.61 -15.43
CA VAL A 38 -2.13 -16.05 -14.85
C VAL A 38 -1.00 -15.06 -15.15
N ASP A 39 -1.00 -14.45 -16.34
CA ASP A 39 0.01 -13.46 -16.73
C ASP A 39 -0.11 -12.19 -15.89
N TYR A 40 -1.33 -11.66 -15.75
CA TYR A 40 -1.63 -10.54 -14.85
C TYR A 40 -1.14 -10.80 -13.42
N VAL A 41 -1.51 -11.94 -12.84
CA VAL A 41 -1.14 -12.29 -11.46
C VAL A 41 0.38 -12.38 -11.32
N SER A 42 1.07 -12.95 -12.31
CA SER A 42 2.53 -13.07 -12.29
C SER A 42 3.23 -11.70 -12.32
N LYS A 43 2.74 -10.76 -13.15
CA LYS A 43 3.26 -9.39 -13.25
C LYS A 43 3.03 -8.60 -11.97
N VAL A 44 1.80 -8.63 -11.44
CA VAL A 44 1.46 -7.95 -10.18
C VAL A 44 2.24 -8.53 -9.01
N GLN A 45 2.45 -9.84 -8.97
CA GLN A 45 3.27 -10.47 -7.93
C GLN A 45 4.73 -10.05 -8.02
N ALA A 46 5.29 -9.91 -9.24
CA ALA A 46 6.64 -9.40 -9.44
C ALA A 46 6.79 -7.94 -8.96
N GLU A 47 5.81 -7.09 -9.27
CA GLU A 47 5.74 -5.70 -8.80
C GLU A 47 5.68 -5.64 -7.26
N LEU A 48 4.81 -6.46 -6.65
CA LEU A 48 4.70 -6.56 -5.19
C LEU A 48 6.01 -7.04 -4.54
N ASN A 49 6.65 -8.06 -5.12
CA ASN A 49 7.93 -8.58 -4.61
C ASN A 49 9.03 -7.51 -4.67
N TYR A 50 9.09 -6.74 -5.76
CA TYR A 50 10.01 -5.61 -5.88
C TYR A 50 9.80 -4.58 -4.75
N LEU A 51 8.55 -4.21 -4.47
CA LEU A 51 8.23 -3.27 -3.39
C LEU A 51 8.58 -3.85 -2.01
N TYR A 52 8.24 -5.12 -1.78
CA TYR A 52 8.56 -5.83 -0.54
C TYR A 52 10.07 -5.85 -0.27
N GLU A 53 10.88 -6.20 -1.28
CA GLU A 53 12.34 -6.20 -1.15
C GLU A 53 12.89 -4.82 -0.79
N ARG A 54 12.35 -3.75 -1.38
CA ARG A 54 12.78 -2.38 -1.06
C ARG A 54 12.44 -2.00 0.39
N VAL A 55 11.26 -2.37 0.87
CA VAL A 55 10.88 -2.15 2.28
C VAL A 55 11.81 -2.93 3.20
N GLN A 56 12.14 -4.19 2.89
CA GLN A 56 13.07 -4.97 3.70
C GLN A 56 14.48 -4.37 3.70
N LYS A 57 14.98 -3.94 2.54
CA LYS A 57 16.31 -3.30 2.40
C LYS A 57 16.39 -1.95 3.11
N SER A 58 15.27 -1.23 3.28
CA SER A 58 15.24 0.05 4.00
C SER A 58 15.51 -0.07 5.51
N GLY A 59 15.37 -1.28 6.08
CA GLY A 59 15.49 -1.50 7.52
C GLY A 59 14.29 -1.02 8.34
N LEU A 60 13.25 -0.45 7.71
CA LEU A 60 12.05 0.02 8.39
C LEU A 60 11.36 -1.08 9.22
N SER A 61 11.34 -2.31 8.68
CA SER A 61 10.79 -3.50 9.34
C SER A 61 11.55 -3.92 10.62
N LYS A 62 12.75 -3.38 10.88
CA LYS A 62 13.53 -3.66 12.10
C LYS A 62 13.06 -2.84 13.30
N THR A 63 12.47 -1.67 13.04
CA THR A 63 12.06 -0.72 14.08
C THR A 63 10.56 -0.74 14.31
N VAL A 64 9.78 -0.98 13.25
CA VAL A 64 8.31 -0.99 13.30
C VAL A 64 7.75 -2.15 12.51
N ARG A 65 6.55 -2.61 12.88
CA ARG A 65 5.83 -3.62 12.11
C ARG A 65 5.17 -2.93 10.92
N VAL A 66 5.45 -3.41 9.72
CA VAL A 66 4.93 -2.83 8.47
C VAL A 66 4.03 -3.85 7.78
N LEU A 67 2.84 -3.41 7.36
CA LEU A 67 1.98 -4.15 6.45
C LEU A 67 1.93 -3.42 5.12
N LEU A 68 2.42 -4.07 4.05
CA LEU A 68 2.36 -3.50 2.70
C LEU A 68 1.05 -3.89 2.03
N VAL A 69 0.28 -2.90 1.59
CA VAL A 69 -0.94 -3.09 0.80
C VAL A 69 -0.70 -2.50 -0.58
N TYR A 70 -0.58 -3.36 -1.58
CA TYR A 70 -0.34 -2.95 -2.95
C TYR A 70 -1.63 -3.00 -3.77
N THR A 71 -1.96 -1.89 -4.42
CA THR A 71 -3.09 -1.80 -5.35
C THR A 71 -2.56 -1.40 -6.74
N PRO A 72 -2.45 -2.36 -7.68
CA PRO A 72 -2.02 -2.06 -9.04
C PRO A 72 -3.13 -1.30 -9.78
N LEU A 73 -2.79 -0.16 -10.39
CA LEU A 73 -3.73 0.66 -11.15
C LEU A 73 -3.36 0.64 -12.63
N ALA A 74 -4.34 0.59 -13.52
CA ALA A 74 -4.10 0.84 -14.95
C ALA A 74 -3.62 2.29 -15.17
N SER A 75 -4.21 3.25 -14.44
CA SER A 75 -3.78 4.66 -14.45
C SER A 75 -4.05 5.31 -13.09
N LYS A 76 -2.98 5.83 -12.46
CA LYS A 76 -3.13 6.66 -11.26
C LYS A 76 -3.82 8.00 -11.57
N ALA A 77 -3.57 8.57 -12.75
CA ALA A 77 -4.14 9.86 -13.13
C ALA A 77 -5.66 9.79 -13.25
N GLU A 78 -6.18 8.73 -13.88
CA GLU A 78 -7.62 8.51 -14.01
C GLU A 78 -8.31 8.32 -12.65
N LEU A 79 -7.65 7.62 -11.71
CA LEU A 79 -8.18 7.48 -10.35
C LEU A 79 -8.30 8.85 -9.66
N VAL A 80 -7.28 9.70 -9.78
CA VAL A 80 -7.28 11.04 -9.19
C VAL A 80 -8.37 11.91 -9.81
N GLU A 81 -8.47 11.92 -11.14
CA GLU A 81 -9.50 12.68 -11.85
C GLU A 81 -10.91 12.23 -11.47
N ALA A 82 -11.16 10.91 -11.42
CA ALA A 82 -12.45 10.37 -11.00
C ALA A 82 -12.79 10.72 -9.55
N PHE A 83 -11.79 10.71 -8.67
CA PHE A 83 -11.96 11.09 -7.27
C PHE A 83 -12.29 12.58 -7.13
N ASP A 84 -11.54 13.45 -7.79
CA ASP A 84 -11.75 14.91 -7.78
C ASP A 84 -13.13 15.28 -8.35
N SER A 85 -13.55 14.62 -9.43
CA SER A 85 -14.87 14.81 -10.03
C SER A 85 -16.00 14.46 -9.04
N ARG A 86 -15.86 13.34 -8.32
CA ARG A 86 -16.83 12.93 -7.29
C ARG A 86 -16.85 13.88 -6.09
N LEU A 87 -15.68 14.37 -5.66
CA LEU A 87 -15.58 15.35 -4.57
C LEU A 87 -16.28 16.67 -4.91
N LYS A 88 -16.10 17.17 -6.14
CA LYS A 88 -16.79 18.39 -6.59
C LYS A 88 -18.31 18.22 -6.67
N GLY A 89 -18.80 17.01 -6.92
CA GLY A 89 -20.25 16.72 -6.88
C GLY A 89 -20.83 16.58 -5.46
N LEU A 90 -19.98 16.55 -4.43
CA LEU A 90 -20.36 16.46 -3.01
C LEU A 90 -20.26 17.79 -2.27
N GLN A 91 -19.66 18.82 -2.89
CA GLN A 91 -19.60 20.20 -2.38
C GLN A 91 -20.78 21.03 -2.91
#